data_AF-A0A963RL64-F1
#
_entry.id   AF-A0A963RL64-F1
#
_cell.length_a   1.000
_cell.length_b   1.000
_cell.length_c   1.000
_cell.angle_alpha   90.00
_cell.angle_beta   90.00
_cell.angle_gamma   90.00
#
_symmetry.space_group_name_H-M   'P 1'
#
loop_
_entity.id
_entity.type
_entity.pdbx_description
1 polymer ?
#
loop_
_entity_poly.entity_id
_entity_poly.type
_entity_poly.pdbx_seq_one_letter_code
_entity_poly.pdbx_strand_id
1 'polypeptide(L)'
;IVYSKNEHETGDEWVIMQMMYSDNYVRQDGRWYFQRRLPLYWYATDLNKPPIGPAKMRWPDTQPVEGNFHKLFPSFDEFWARSGDHGGPVAEPAPLEKFLETMQRGHQPPKVQVRATEQP
;
A
#
# COMPACT_ATOMS: atom_id res chain seq x y z
N ILE A 1 -6.50 0.30 8.49
CA ILE A 1 -6.17 0.20 7.05
C ILE A 1 -7.35 0.73 6.26
N VAL A 2 -7.12 1.56 5.25
CA VAL A 2 -8.16 2.05 4.33
C VAL A 2 -7.65 1.90 2.90
N TYR A 3 -8.43 1.28 2.02
CA TYR A 3 -8.14 1.24 0.59
C TYR A 3 -8.63 2.51 -0.07
N SER A 4 -7.84 3.03 -1.02
CA SER A 4 -8.13 4.27 -1.71
C SER A 4 -7.84 4.10 -3.19
N LYS A 5 -8.85 4.41 -4.00
CA LYS A 5 -8.72 4.58 -5.45
C LYS A 5 -8.85 6.07 -5.72
N ASN A 6 -7.89 6.64 -6.44
CA ASN A 6 -7.85 8.06 -6.75
C ASN A 6 -7.70 8.25 -8.25
N GLU A 7 -8.19 9.37 -8.74
CA GLU A 7 -8.07 9.79 -10.13
C GLU A 7 -7.63 11.26 -10.11
N HIS A 8 -6.59 11.60 -10.87
CA HIS A 8 -6.00 12.94 -10.89
C HIS A 8 -5.88 13.43 -12.32
N GLU A 9 -6.33 14.66 -12.57
CA GLU A 9 -6.00 15.41 -13.77
C GLU A 9 -4.62 16.04 -13.58
N THR A 10 -3.65 15.63 -14.41
CA THR A 10 -2.25 16.09 -14.33
C THR A 10 -1.73 16.41 -15.72
N GLY A 11 -1.92 17.65 -16.16
CA GLY A 11 -1.55 18.06 -17.51
C GLY A 11 -2.41 17.36 -18.56
N ASP A 12 -1.78 16.64 -19.49
CA ASP A 12 -2.43 15.84 -20.52
C ASP A 12 -2.68 14.37 -20.11
N GLU A 13 -2.31 13.98 -18.88
CA GLU A 13 -2.52 12.64 -18.34
C GLU A 13 -3.67 12.59 -17.31
N TRP A 14 -4.46 11.51 -17.36
CA TRP A 14 -5.45 11.16 -16.34
C TRP A 14 -4.92 10.01 -15.50
N VAL A 15 -4.29 10.34 -14.37
CA VAL A 15 -3.60 9.34 -13.54
C VAL A 15 -4.58 8.62 -12.63
N ILE A 16 -4.74 7.33 -12.86
CA ILE A 16 -5.45 6.42 -11.95
C ILE A 16 -4.47 5.84 -10.93
N MET A 17 -4.89 5.82 -9.67
CA MET A 17 -4.08 5.30 -8.57
C MET A 17 -4.86 4.34 -7.70
N GLN A 18 -4.22 3.23 -7.35
CA GLN A 18 -4.70 2.32 -6.31
C GLN A 18 -3.68 2.27 -5.18
N MET A 19 -4.15 2.56 -3.97
CA MET A 19 -3.30 2.62 -2.79
C MET A 19 -4.04 2.19 -1.53
N MET A 20 -3.29 2.15 -0.44
CA MET A 20 -3.73 1.80 0.90
C MET A 20 -3.10 2.77 1.91
N TYR A 21 -3.88 3.23 2.87
CA TYR A 21 -3.40 3.96 4.02
C TYR A 21 -3.31 3.06 5.24
N SER A 22 -2.12 2.97 5.82
CA SER A 22 -1.90 2.41 7.15
C SER A 22 -1.74 3.56 8.14
N ASP A 23 -2.83 3.86 8.82
CA ASP A 23 -2.91 4.94 9.78
C ASP A 23 -2.76 4.40 11.20
N ASN A 24 -1.98 5.11 12.00
CA ASN A 24 -1.90 4.90 13.45
C ASN A 24 -2.71 5.99 14.14
N TYR A 25 -3.47 5.56 15.14
CA TYR A 25 -4.23 6.44 16.02
C TYR A 25 -3.76 6.23 17.46
N VAL A 26 -3.76 7.30 18.24
CA VAL A 26 -3.47 7.26 19.68
C VAL A 26 -4.68 7.72 20.45
N ARG A 27 -4.94 7.10 21.60
CA ARG A 27 -6.00 7.51 22.51
C ARG A 27 -5.39 8.30 23.66
N GLN A 28 -5.79 9.55 23.84
CA GLN A 28 -5.36 10.43 24.92
C GLN A 28 -6.61 11.03 25.58
N ASP A 29 -6.69 10.96 26.90
CA ASP A 29 -7.83 11.46 27.69
C ASP A 29 -9.19 11.00 27.15
N GLY A 30 -9.28 9.71 26.79
CA GLY A 30 -10.48 9.09 26.27
C GLY A 30 -10.80 9.36 24.80
N ARG A 31 -10.11 10.31 24.14
CA ARG A 31 -10.32 10.70 22.73
C ARG A 31 -9.25 10.11 21.80
N TRP A 32 -9.67 9.71 20.60
CA TRP A 32 -8.79 9.23 19.55
C TRP A 32 -8.25 10.38 18.70
N TYR A 33 -6.96 10.31 18.38
CA TYR A 33 -6.24 11.25 17.54
C TYR A 33 -5.49 10.51 16.46
N PHE A 34 -5.48 11.07 15.26
CA PHE A 34 -4.58 10.64 14.20
C PHE A 34 -3.14 10.93 14.59
N GLN A 35 -2.27 9.93 14.53
CA GLN A 35 -0.85 10.07 14.88
C GLN A 35 0.03 10.15 13.63
N ARG A 36 -0.14 9.21 12.70
CA ARG A 36 0.64 9.15 11.47
C ARG A 36 -0.08 8.33 10.40
N ARG A 37 0.25 8.60 9.14
CA ARG A 37 -0.19 7.87 7.95
C ARG A 37 1.02 7.31 7.22
N LEU A 38 0.90 6.06 6.81
CA LEU A 38 1.79 5.43 5.86
C LEU A 38 1.02 5.16 4.56
N PRO A 39 1.30 5.91 3.48
CA PRO A 39 0.75 5.63 2.17
C PRO A 39 1.50 4.47 1.50
N LEU A 40 0.75 3.49 1.00
CA LEU A 40 1.26 2.31 0.31
C LEU A 40 0.59 2.21 -1.07
N TYR A 41 1.38 2.38 -2.12
CA TYR A 41 0.94 2.50 -3.50
C TYR A 41 1.09 1.17 -4.24
N TRP A 42 0.04 0.74 -4.94
CA TRP A 42 0.09 -0.39 -5.85
C TRP A 42 0.48 0.08 -7.25
N TYR A 43 -0.22 1.09 -7.75
CA TYR A 43 0.09 1.74 -9.02
C TYR A 43 -0.40 3.19 -9.03
N ALA A 44 0.23 3.98 -9.90
CA ALA A 44 -0.20 5.31 -10.31
C ALA A 44 0.21 5.49 -11.77
N THR A 45 -0.74 5.41 -12.71
CA THR A 45 -0.44 5.47 -14.16
C THR A 45 -1.54 6.20 -14.90
N ASP A 46 -1.21 6.82 -16.03
CA ASP A 46 -2.23 7.30 -16.97
C ASP A 46 -3.24 6.20 -17.35
N LEU A 47 -4.51 6.57 -17.47
CA LEU A 47 -5.63 5.68 -17.78
C LEU A 47 -5.42 4.89 -19.08
N ASN A 48 -4.77 5.51 -20.09
CA ASN A 48 -4.53 4.89 -21.38
C ASN A 48 -3.25 4.04 -21.42
N LYS A 49 -2.48 4.00 -20.33
CA LYS A 49 -1.21 3.26 -20.19
C LYS A 49 -1.31 2.25 -19.03
N PRO A 50 -1.94 1.06 -19.24
CA PRO A 50 -2.21 0.12 -18.16
C PRO A 50 -0.99 -0.22 -17.28
N PRO A 51 -1.19 -0.44 -15.96
CA PRO A 51 -0.11 -0.67 -15.00
C PRO A 51 0.45 -2.11 -15.05
N ILE A 52 0.97 -2.48 -16.22
CA ILE A 52 1.62 -3.77 -16.50
C ILE A 52 3.12 -3.70 -16.21
N GLY A 53 3.70 -4.79 -15.71
CA GLY A 53 5.13 -4.86 -15.34
C GLY A 53 5.41 -4.36 -13.91
N PRO A 54 6.67 -4.33 -13.47
CA PRO A 54 7.03 -4.03 -12.08
C PRO A 54 6.99 -2.52 -11.76
N ALA A 55 7.36 -1.65 -12.70
CA ALA A 55 7.40 -0.21 -12.51
C ALA A 55 6.02 0.44 -12.76
N LYS A 56 5.14 0.30 -11.76
CA LYS A 56 3.73 0.73 -11.82
C LYS A 56 3.47 2.13 -11.25
N MET A 57 4.46 2.77 -10.66
CA MET A 57 4.40 4.16 -10.23
C MET A 57 4.98 5.02 -11.34
N ARG A 58 4.13 5.59 -12.18
CA ARG A 58 4.44 6.39 -13.36
C ARG A 58 3.74 7.75 -13.22
N TRP A 59 4.18 8.53 -12.25
CA TRP A 59 3.71 9.91 -12.14
C TRP A 59 4.34 10.75 -13.28
N PRO A 60 3.62 11.72 -13.87
CA PRO A 60 4.19 12.62 -14.87
C PRO A 60 5.51 13.23 -14.39
N ASP A 61 6.46 13.35 -15.32
CA ASP A 61 7.79 13.93 -15.08
C ASP A 61 8.62 13.19 -14.00
N THR A 62 8.34 11.92 -13.76
CA THR A 62 9.14 11.07 -12.86
C THR A 62 9.63 9.82 -13.56
N GLN A 63 10.74 9.26 -13.04
CA GLN A 63 11.16 7.94 -13.46
C GLN A 63 10.16 6.90 -12.93
N PRO A 64 9.72 5.95 -13.77
CA PRO A 64 8.88 4.85 -13.32
C PRO A 64 9.55 4.04 -12.20
N VAL A 65 8.84 3.81 -11.10
CA VAL A 65 9.33 3.00 -9.98
C VAL A 65 8.33 1.93 -9.57
N GLU A 66 8.80 0.96 -8.79
CA GLU A 66 7.96 -0.05 -8.16
C GLU A 66 7.13 0.57 -7.02
N GLY A 67 5.89 0.08 -6.86
CA GLY A 67 5.08 0.39 -5.70
C GLY A 67 5.61 -0.23 -4.40
N ASN A 68 4.96 0.09 -3.29
CA ASN A 68 5.28 -0.44 -1.97
C ASN A 68 4.07 -1.08 -1.27
N PHE A 69 2.95 -1.26 -2.00
CA PHE A 69 1.68 -1.80 -1.49
C PHE A 69 1.83 -3.02 -0.59
N HIS A 70 2.66 -3.97 -1.02
CA HIS A 70 2.84 -5.25 -0.36
C HIS A 70 3.89 -5.23 0.76
N LYS A 71 4.74 -4.20 0.82
CA LYS A 71 5.91 -4.14 1.71
C LYS A 71 5.57 -4.05 3.20
N LEU A 72 4.30 -3.82 3.56
CA LEU A 72 3.87 -3.85 4.96
C LEU A 72 3.61 -5.28 5.47
N PHE A 73 3.37 -6.24 4.56
CA PHE A 73 2.93 -7.59 4.92
C PHE A 73 3.92 -8.64 4.39
N PRO A 74 4.75 -9.25 5.26
CA PRO A 74 5.75 -10.24 4.84
C PRO A 74 5.14 -11.49 4.17
N SER A 75 3.85 -11.74 4.38
CA SER A 75 3.13 -12.84 3.74
C SER A 75 3.12 -12.77 2.21
N PHE A 76 3.30 -11.58 1.62
CA PHE A 76 3.36 -11.44 0.16
C PHE A 76 4.63 -12.09 -0.40
N ASP A 77 5.80 -11.77 0.15
CA ASP A 77 7.07 -12.35 -0.31
C ASP A 77 7.10 -13.86 -0.05
N GLU A 78 6.61 -14.31 1.12
CA GLU A 78 6.49 -15.74 1.44
C GLU A 78 5.59 -16.49 0.45
N PHE A 79 4.48 -15.88 0.04
CA PHE A 79 3.56 -16.46 -0.94
C PHE A 79 4.22 -16.67 -2.31
N TRP A 80 5.14 -15.79 -2.72
CA TRP A 80 5.83 -15.93 -4.01
C TRP A 80 7.12 -16.75 -3.92
N ALA A 81 7.74 -16.81 -2.73
CA ALA A 81 8.93 -17.63 -2.49
C ALA A 81 8.62 -19.13 -2.34
N ARG A 82 7.37 -19.48 -2.01
CA ARG A 82 6.96 -20.88 -1.86
C ARG A 82 7.02 -21.64 -3.18
N SER A 83 7.33 -22.93 -3.11
CA SER A 83 7.24 -23.88 -4.22
C SER A 83 6.28 -25.01 -3.91
N GLY A 84 5.47 -25.43 -4.88
CA GLY A 84 4.53 -26.53 -4.73
C GLY A 84 3.22 -26.14 -4.05
N ASP A 85 2.32 -27.11 -3.94
CA ASP A 85 1.06 -26.97 -3.20
C ASP A 85 1.35 -26.99 -1.69
N HIS A 86 0.65 -26.16 -0.92
CA HIS A 86 0.77 -26.17 0.53
C HIS A 86 0.19 -27.43 1.19
N GLY A 87 -0.59 -28.22 0.45
CA GLY A 87 -1.04 -29.57 0.85
C GLY A 87 -1.82 -29.63 2.17
N GLY A 88 -2.17 -28.48 2.74
CA GLY A 88 -2.77 -28.31 4.04
C GLY A 88 -3.96 -27.36 3.98
N PRO A 89 -4.79 -27.32 5.02
CA PRO A 89 -5.96 -26.45 5.07
C PRO A 89 -5.56 -24.97 5.02
N VAL A 90 -6.49 -24.11 4.62
CA VAL A 90 -6.36 -22.66 4.79
C VAL A 90 -6.07 -22.39 6.28
N ALA A 91 -5.10 -21.52 6.56
CA ALA A 91 -4.73 -21.20 7.93
C ALA A 91 -5.92 -20.64 8.71
N GLU A 92 -5.97 -20.93 10.01
CA GLU A 92 -6.96 -20.35 10.92
C GLU A 92 -6.89 -18.81 10.85
N PRO A 93 -8.05 -18.12 10.88
CA PRO A 93 -8.09 -16.68 10.81
C PRO A 93 -7.42 -16.06 12.05
N ALA A 94 -6.89 -14.84 11.88
CA ALA A 94 -6.37 -14.08 13.01
C ALA A 94 -7.46 -13.85 14.08
N PRO A 95 -7.11 -13.82 15.38
CA PRO A 95 -8.05 -13.48 16.42
C PRO A 95 -8.71 -12.12 16.18
N LEU A 96 -9.90 -11.91 16.77
CA LEU A 96 -10.62 -10.64 16.71
C LEU A 96 -9.71 -9.49 17.20
N GLU A 97 -9.74 -8.35 16.51
CA GLU A 97 -8.86 -7.18 16.72
C GLU A 97 -7.36 -7.43 16.53
N LYS A 98 -6.94 -8.64 16.13
CA LYS A 98 -5.52 -9.00 15.93
C LYS A 98 -5.12 -9.16 14.47
N PHE A 99 -6.04 -8.99 13.53
CA PHE A 99 -5.77 -9.15 12.11
C PHE A 99 -4.53 -8.38 11.62
N LEU A 100 -4.42 -7.08 11.92
CA LEU A 100 -3.28 -6.29 11.45
C LEU A 100 -1.98 -6.67 12.14
N GLU A 101 -2.01 -6.97 13.44
CA GLU A 101 -0.84 -7.45 14.18
C GLU A 101 -0.34 -8.79 13.61
N THR A 102 -1.26 -9.74 13.37
CA THR A 102 -0.96 -11.05 12.79
C THR A 102 -0.43 -10.94 11.37
N MET A 103 -1.00 -10.07 10.53
CA MET A 103 -0.54 -9.88 9.15
C MET A 103 0.82 -9.17 9.07
N GLN A 104 1.10 -8.23 9.98
CA GLN A 104 2.38 -7.51 10.00
C GLN A 104 3.50 -8.33 10.64
N ARG A 105 3.21 -9.19 11.63
CA ARG A 105 4.21 -9.99 12.37
C ARG A 105 5.39 -9.15 12.91
N GLY A 106 5.11 -7.91 13.34
CA GLY A 106 6.13 -6.98 13.82
C GLY A 106 7.08 -6.44 12.74
N HIS A 107 6.78 -6.66 11.45
CA HIS A 107 7.57 -6.14 10.34
C HIS A 107 7.63 -4.62 10.38
N GLN A 108 8.82 -4.08 10.15
CA GLN A 108 9.03 -2.64 10.18
C GLN A 108 8.36 -2.00 8.96
N PRO A 109 7.58 -0.92 9.15
CA PRO A 109 6.98 -0.21 8.03
C PRO A 109 8.04 0.23 7.01
N PRO A 110 7.76 0.13 5.69
CA PRO A 110 8.66 0.62 4.67
C PRO A 110 8.85 2.15 4.80
N LYS A 111 10.04 2.62 4.42
CA LYS A 111 10.26 4.05 4.18
C LYS A 111 9.64 4.41 2.84
N VAL A 112 8.85 5.49 2.82
CA VAL A 112 8.13 5.94 1.63
C VAL A 112 8.50 7.38 1.38
N GLN A 113 9.00 7.67 0.18
CA GLN A 113 9.13 9.05 -0.26
C GLN A 113 7.74 9.56 -0.61
N VAL A 114 7.26 10.52 0.16
CA VAL A 114 6.03 11.24 -0.16
C VAL A 114 6.45 12.47 -0.94
N ARG A 115 6.03 12.58 -2.21
CA ARG A 115 6.00 13.89 -2.86
C ARG A 115 4.83 14.62 -2.23
N ALA A 116 5.12 15.68 -1.46
CA ALA A 116 4.09 16.69 -1.24
C ALA A 116 3.75 17.22 -2.63
N THR A 117 2.51 17.07 -3.06
CA THR A 117 2.01 17.82 -4.21
C THR A 117 2.10 19.29 -3.82
N GLU A 118 3.18 19.96 -4.21
CA GLU A 118 3.14 21.40 -4.38
C GLU A 118 2.08 21.64 -5.45
N GLN A 119 0.88 22.03 -5.02
CA GLN A 119 -0.10 22.58 -5.94
C GLN A 119 0.44 23.95 -6.38
N PRO A 120 0.39 24.26 -7.69
CA PRO A 120 0.71 25.61 -8.17
C PRO A 120 -0.25 26.66 -7.59
#